data_AF-Q9MB92-F1
#
_entry.id   AF-Q9MB92-F1
#
_cell.length_a   1.000
_cell.length_b   1.000
_cell.length_c   1.000
_cell.angle_alpha   90.00
_cell.angle_beta   90.00
_cell.angle_gamma   90.00
#
_symmetry.space_group_name_H-M   'P 1'
#
loop_
_entity.id
_entity.type
_entity.pdbx_description
1 polymer ?
#
loop_
_entity_poly.entity_id
_entity_poly.type
_entity_poly.pdbx_seq_one_letter_code
_entity_poly.pdbx_strand_id
1 'polypeptide(L)'
;LTHEIRSTLDRHTILKTTLVELGRTLGLQECALWMPSRAGMNLQLSHTLNYQIQVGSTVPINLPVVNEVFTSSRAIRIPYTCPLARIRPLVGRYVPPEVVALRVPLLNLSNFQINDWPDLSAKSYAIMVLILPTDSTRKWRDHELELVDVVADQVAVALSHAAILEESMRARDQLMEQNIALDLARREAEMAIHARNDFLAV
;
A
#
# COMPACT_ATOMS: atom_id res chain seq x y z
N LEU A 1 -2.56 -1.31 -23.74
CA LEU A 1 -2.82 -1.52 -22.30
C LEU A 1 -3.65 -0.35 -21.79
N THR A 2 -4.75 -0.61 -21.08
CA THR A 2 -5.60 0.44 -20.50
C THR A 2 -4.86 1.19 -19.39
N HIS A 3 -5.24 2.45 -19.16
CA HIS A 3 -4.55 3.35 -18.23
C HIS A 3 -4.65 2.87 -16.76
N GLU A 4 -5.76 2.24 -16.40
CA GLU A 4 -5.97 1.56 -15.10
C GLU A 4 -4.94 0.45 -14.83
N ILE A 5 -4.57 -0.32 -15.86
CA ILE A 5 -3.53 -1.35 -15.73
C ILE A 5 -2.19 -0.68 -15.46
N ARG A 6 -1.92 0.48 -16.07
CA ARG A 6 -0.67 1.25 -15.87
C ARG A 6 -0.57 1.88 -14.47
N SER A 7 -1.61 2.52 -13.95
CA SER A 7 -1.59 3.10 -12.59
C SER A 7 -1.39 2.05 -11.51
N THR A 8 -2.12 0.95 -11.64
CA THR A 8 -2.06 -0.18 -10.71
C THR A 8 -0.68 -0.83 -10.76
N LEU A 9 -0.08 -0.91 -11.95
CA LEU A 9 1.27 -1.42 -12.15
C LEU A 9 2.31 -0.52 -11.47
N ASP A 10 2.20 0.81 -11.56
CA ASP A 10 3.18 1.73 -10.97
C ASP A 10 3.21 1.66 -9.43
N ARG A 11 2.04 1.60 -8.76
CA ARG A 11 1.96 1.44 -7.29
C ARG A 11 2.59 0.14 -6.81
N HIS A 12 2.15 -0.98 -7.37
CA HIS A 12 2.67 -2.30 -6.99
C HIS A 12 4.15 -2.41 -7.33
N THR A 13 4.60 -1.79 -8.42
CA THR A 13 6.01 -1.81 -8.84
C THR A 13 6.89 -1.00 -7.89
N ILE A 14 6.48 0.22 -7.51
CA ILE A 14 7.26 1.06 -6.58
C ILE A 14 7.44 0.33 -5.25
N LEU A 15 6.34 -0.12 -4.64
CA LEU A 15 6.38 -0.79 -3.34
C LEU A 15 7.15 -2.11 -3.37
N LYS A 16 6.92 -2.91 -4.40
CA LYS A 16 7.67 -4.14 -4.62
C LYS A 16 9.16 -3.87 -4.76
N THR A 17 9.54 -2.86 -5.54
CA THR A 17 10.95 -2.52 -5.75
C THR A 17 11.59 -2.08 -4.43
N THR A 18 10.90 -1.25 -3.65
CA THR A 18 11.36 -0.84 -2.31
C THR A 18 11.56 -2.04 -1.40
N LEU A 19 10.60 -2.96 -1.29
CA LEU A 19 10.72 -4.15 -0.45
C LEU A 19 11.86 -5.08 -0.93
N VAL A 20 12.06 -5.21 -2.25
CA VAL A 20 13.15 -6.00 -2.82
C VAL A 20 14.52 -5.42 -2.49
N GLU A 21 14.69 -4.11 -2.65
CA GLU A 21 15.96 -3.44 -2.32
C GLU A 21 16.26 -3.47 -0.82
N LEU A 22 15.22 -3.34 0.03
CA LEU A 22 15.37 -3.54 1.48
C LEU A 22 15.75 -4.97 1.83
N GLY A 23 15.08 -5.94 1.22
CA GLY A 23 15.39 -7.37 1.40
C GLY A 23 16.84 -7.69 1.04
N ARG A 24 17.35 -7.13 -0.06
CA ARG A 24 18.75 -7.28 -0.47
C ARG A 24 19.72 -6.59 0.48
N THR A 25 19.46 -5.32 0.82
CA THR A 25 20.35 -4.50 1.65
C THR A 25 20.53 -5.09 3.05
N LEU A 26 19.45 -5.62 3.63
CA LEU A 26 19.43 -6.18 4.98
C LEU A 26 19.59 -7.70 4.98
N GLY A 27 19.74 -8.36 3.83
CA GLY A 27 19.82 -9.83 3.73
C GLY A 27 18.63 -10.52 4.40
N LEU A 28 17.41 -10.03 4.17
CA LEU A 28 16.20 -10.56 4.77
C LEU A 28 15.78 -11.85 4.08
N GLN A 29 15.25 -12.78 4.87
CA GLN A 29 14.52 -13.91 4.32
C GLN A 29 13.14 -13.48 3.86
N GLU A 30 12.46 -12.59 4.59
CA GLU A 30 11.15 -12.10 4.22
C GLU A 30 10.96 -10.65 4.66
N CYS A 31 10.20 -9.90 3.87
CA CYS A 31 9.80 -8.54 4.16
C CYS A 31 8.34 -8.39 3.75
N ALA A 32 7.48 -8.03 4.69
CA ALA A 32 6.04 -7.99 4.47
C ALA A 32 5.44 -6.66 4.92
N LEU A 33 4.44 -6.20 4.17
CA LEU A 33 3.68 -4.99 4.49
C LEU A 33 2.22 -5.35 4.78
N TRP A 34 1.77 -5.05 5.99
CA TRP A 34 0.42 -5.25 6.50
C TRP A 34 -0.33 -3.92 6.50
N MET A 35 -1.44 -3.87 5.75
CA MET A 35 -2.22 -2.65 5.54
C MET A 35 -3.56 -2.76 6.28
N PRO A 36 -4.07 -1.69 6.89
CA PRO A 36 -5.40 -1.72 7.49
C PRO A 36 -6.46 -1.97 6.41
N SER A 37 -7.42 -2.85 6.73
CA SER A 37 -8.60 -3.11 5.91
C SER A 37 -9.54 -1.91 5.91
N ARG A 38 -10.44 -1.85 4.91
CA ARG A 38 -11.47 -0.81 4.80
C ARG A 38 -12.40 -0.73 6.02
N ALA A 39 -12.66 -1.87 6.67
CA ALA A 39 -13.45 -1.91 7.90
C ALA A 39 -12.70 -1.39 9.13
N GLY A 40 -11.38 -1.17 9.04
CA GLY A 40 -10.53 -0.72 10.14
C GLY A 40 -10.28 -1.75 11.25
N MET A 41 -10.91 -2.92 11.18
CA MET A 41 -10.84 -3.94 12.24
C MET A 41 -9.63 -4.88 12.13
N ASN A 42 -9.13 -5.07 10.91
CA ASN A 42 -8.07 -6.02 10.60
C ASN A 42 -6.98 -5.39 9.75
N LEU A 43 -5.77 -5.91 9.89
CA LEU A 43 -4.65 -5.75 8.97
C LEU A 43 -4.69 -6.86 7.92
N GLN A 44 -4.40 -6.54 6.66
CA GLN A 44 -4.32 -7.44 5.53
C GLN A 44 -2.92 -7.44 4.96
N LEU A 45 -2.40 -8.62 4.66
CA LEU A 45 -1.11 -8.75 3.99
C LEU A 45 -1.21 -8.21 2.57
N SER A 46 -0.49 -7.13 2.28
CA SER A 46 -0.57 -6.42 1.00
C SER A 46 0.62 -6.74 0.09
N HIS A 47 1.84 -6.81 0.63
CA HIS A 47 3.05 -7.08 -0.15
C HIS A 47 4.00 -8.01 0.61
N THR A 48 4.75 -8.83 -0.12
CA THR A 48 5.82 -9.72 0.39
C THR A 48 7.01 -9.73 -0.55
N LEU A 49 8.21 -10.00 -0.02
CA LEU A 49 9.46 -10.07 -0.79
C LEU A 49 9.45 -11.25 -1.77
N ASN A 50 9.06 -12.44 -1.31
CA ASN A 50 9.22 -13.69 -2.08
C ASN A 50 7.97 -14.12 -2.87
N TYR A 51 7.03 -13.20 -3.11
CA TYR A 51 5.93 -13.40 -4.07
C TYR A 51 5.00 -14.60 -3.83
N GLN A 52 4.99 -15.16 -2.62
CA GLN A 52 3.95 -16.11 -2.17
C GLN A 52 2.95 -15.36 -1.29
N ILE A 53 2.13 -14.52 -1.92
CA ILE A 53 0.98 -13.92 -1.23
C ILE A 53 -0.01 -15.06 -0.98
N GLN A 54 -0.18 -15.47 0.28
CA GLN A 54 -1.41 -16.13 0.68
C GLN A 54 -2.49 -15.05 0.69
N VAL A 55 -3.20 -14.90 -0.43
CA VAL A 55 -4.28 -13.92 -0.57
C VAL A 55 -5.28 -14.16 0.56
N GLY A 56 -5.52 -13.13 1.39
CA GLY A 56 -6.49 -13.19 2.49
C GLY A 56 -5.92 -13.42 3.90
N SER A 57 -4.59 -13.44 4.10
CA SER A 57 -4.04 -13.42 5.46
C SER A 57 -4.42 -12.11 6.15
N THR A 58 -5.22 -12.23 7.21
CA THR A 58 -5.67 -11.10 8.03
C THR A 58 -5.27 -11.27 9.49
N VAL A 59 -4.98 -10.15 10.15
CA VAL A 59 -4.59 -10.08 11.55
C VAL A 59 -5.44 -9.02 12.25
N PRO A 60 -6.11 -9.32 13.36
CA PRO A 60 -6.89 -8.32 14.09
C PRO A 60 -6.03 -7.15 14.58
N ILE A 61 -6.55 -5.92 14.45
CA ILE A 61 -5.82 -4.71 14.85
C ILE A 61 -5.71 -4.55 16.38
N ASN A 62 -6.61 -5.20 17.12
CA ASN A 62 -6.69 -5.14 18.58
C ASN A 62 -5.71 -6.08 19.30
N LEU A 63 -4.80 -6.74 18.57
CA LEU A 63 -3.77 -7.57 19.20
C LEU A 63 -2.78 -6.69 19.99
N PRO A 64 -2.33 -7.13 21.19
CA PRO A 64 -1.39 -6.34 22.00
C PRO A 64 -0.12 -5.94 21.24
N VAL A 65 0.44 -6.88 20.47
CA VAL A 65 1.63 -6.65 19.63
C VAL A 65 1.39 -5.60 18.54
N VAL A 66 0.20 -5.54 17.94
CA VAL A 66 -0.13 -4.52 16.93
C VAL A 66 -0.17 -3.14 17.58
N ASN A 67 -0.81 -3.04 18.75
CA ASN A 67 -0.86 -1.79 19.51
C ASN A 67 0.52 -1.32 19.96
N GLU A 68 1.39 -2.25 20.36
CA GLU A 68 2.79 -1.97 20.70
C GLU A 68 3.57 -1.40 19.49
N VAL A 69 3.43 -2.02 18.31
CA VAL A 69 4.05 -1.50 17.08
C VAL A 69 3.55 -0.09 16.76
N PHE A 70 2.24 0.16 16.87
CA PHE A 70 1.65 1.45 16.53
C PHE A 70 2.05 2.57 17.48
N THR A 71 2.20 2.27 18.76
CA THR A 71 2.61 3.25 19.78
C THR A 71 4.11 3.54 19.71
N SER A 72 4.93 2.57 19.30
CA SER A 72 6.37 2.74 19.12
C SER A 72 6.73 3.56 17.87
N SER A 73 7.66 4.51 18.00
CA SER A 73 8.29 5.17 16.85
C SER A 73 9.51 4.44 16.31
N ARG A 74 9.91 3.35 16.96
CA ARG A 74 11.08 2.53 16.60
C ARG A 74 10.67 1.11 16.29
N ALA A 75 11.52 0.43 15.55
CA ALA A 75 11.42 -0.98 15.26
C ALA A 75 11.40 -1.80 16.56
N ILE A 76 10.39 -2.67 16.69
CA ILE A 76 10.27 -3.54 17.87
C ILE A 76 10.53 -4.99 17.47
N ARG A 77 11.19 -5.74 18.36
CA ARG A 77 11.38 -7.18 18.17
C ARG A 77 10.09 -7.90 18.55
N ILE A 78 9.56 -8.73 17.65
CA ILE A 78 8.36 -9.52 17.90
C ILE A 78 8.69 -11.02 17.83
N PRO A 79 7.97 -11.88 18.55
CA PRO A 79 8.19 -13.31 18.46
C PRO A 79 7.73 -13.82 17.09
N TYR A 80 8.45 -14.79 16.51
CA TYR A 80 8.05 -15.42 15.23
C TYR A 80 6.71 -16.17 15.31
N THR A 81 6.23 -16.48 16.53
CA THR A 81 4.90 -17.03 16.78
C THR A 81 3.78 -16.00 16.58
N CYS A 82 4.11 -14.71 16.49
CA CYS A 82 3.15 -13.64 16.24
C CYS A 82 2.44 -13.82 14.89
N PRO A 83 1.11 -13.60 14.81
CA PRO A 83 0.38 -13.67 13.54
C PRO A 83 0.96 -12.81 12.42
N LEU A 84 1.54 -11.64 12.75
CA LEU A 84 2.20 -10.75 11.80
C LEU A 84 3.45 -11.37 11.14
N ALA A 85 4.11 -12.30 11.85
CA ALA A 85 5.34 -12.96 11.40
C ALA A 85 5.07 -14.29 10.69
N ARG A 86 3.86 -14.87 10.84
CA ARG A 86 3.44 -16.15 10.26
C ARG A 86 3.06 -16.04 8.78
N ILE A 87 3.92 -15.44 7.98
CA ILE A 87 3.71 -15.27 6.53
C ILE A 87 3.98 -16.58 5.78
N ARG A 88 4.86 -17.43 6.33
CA ARG A 88 5.18 -18.75 5.79
C ARG A 88 5.10 -19.83 6.88
N PRO A 89 4.68 -21.05 6.55
CA PRO A 89 4.77 -22.17 7.48
C PRO A 89 6.24 -22.49 7.77
N LEU A 90 6.58 -22.78 9.04
CA LEU A 90 7.87 -23.39 9.35
C LEU A 90 7.91 -24.77 8.69
N VAL A 91 8.89 -24.99 7.83
CA VAL A 91 9.21 -26.31 7.31
C VAL A 91 10.51 -26.74 7.99
N GLY A 92 10.46 -27.74 8.88
CA GLY A 92 11.66 -28.36 9.49
C GLY A 92 12.00 -27.93 10.91
N ARG A 93 13.10 -28.48 11.45
CA ARG A 93 13.66 -28.14 12.77
C ARG A 93 14.61 -26.93 12.63
N TYR A 94 14.04 -25.73 12.63
CA TYR A 94 14.81 -24.49 12.55
C TYR A 94 14.74 -23.71 13.85
N VAL A 95 15.80 -22.97 14.15
CA VAL A 95 15.79 -21.94 15.19
C VAL A 95 14.85 -20.83 14.72
N PRO A 96 13.90 -20.36 15.56
CA PRO A 96 13.04 -19.24 15.18
C PRO A 96 13.89 -18.03 14.78
N PRO A 97 13.63 -17.41 13.61
CA PRO A 97 14.39 -16.26 13.14
C PRO A 97 14.07 -15.05 14.02
N GLU A 98 15.00 -14.09 14.08
CA GLU A 98 14.65 -12.78 14.64
C GLU A 98 13.73 -12.01 13.70
N VAL A 99 12.66 -11.47 14.29
CA VAL A 99 11.64 -10.71 13.58
C VAL A 99 11.54 -9.33 14.20
N VAL A 100 11.45 -8.33 13.34
CA VAL A 100 11.23 -6.95 13.73
C VAL A 100 10.00 -6.42 13.02
N ALA A 101 9.19 -5.66 13.74
CA ALA A 101 8.01 -4.98 13.22
C ALA A 101 8.12 -3.47 13.43
N LEU A 102 7.66 -2.71 12.44
CA LEU A 102 7.74 -1.26 12.40
C LEU A 102 6.42 -0.69 11.93
N ARG A 103 5.99 0.42 12.52
CA ARG A 103 4.89 1.18 11.96
C ARG A 103 5.37 1.95 10.73
N VAL A 104 4.55 1.99 9.70
CA VAL A 104 4.74 2.81 8.52
C VAL A 104 3.59 3.82 8.48
N PRO A 105 3.85 5.12 8.69
CA PRO A 105 2.82 6.15 8.60
C PRO A 105 2.13 6.13 7.24
N LEU A 106 0.81 6.15 7.23
CA LEU A 106 0.03 6.26 6.01
C LEU A 106 -0.33 7.73 5.86
N LEU A 107 0.43 8.44 5.01
CA LEU A 107 0.23 9.87 4.78
C LEU A 107 -1.01 10.05 3.91
N ASN A 108 -2.11 10.47 4.52
CA ASN A 108 -3.32 10.83 3.79
C ASN A 108 -3.17 12.27 3.28
N LEU A 109 -2.96 12.43 1.97
CA LEU A 109 -2.83 13.75 1.32
C LEU A 109 -4.01 14.07 0.41
N SER A 110 -5.08 13.27 0.45
CA SER A 110 -6.18 13.32 -0.51
C SER A 110 -7.50 13.79 0.12
N ASN A 111 -8.18 14.74 -0.54
CA ASN A 111 -9.57 15.14 -0.25
C ASN A 111 -10.60 14.29 -1.02
N PHE A 112 -10.17 13.45 -1.96
CA PHE A 112 -11.02 12.48 -2.64
C PHE A 112 -10.77 11.09 -2.06
N GLN A 113 -11.81 10.45 -1.53
CA GLN A 113 -11.78 9.13 -0.93
C GLN A 113 -11.08 8.13 -1.86
N ILE A 114 -9.87 7.73 -1.51
CA ILE A 114 -9.22 6.57 -2.13
C ILE A 114 -10.01 5.36 -1.66
N ASN A 115 -10.73 4.73 -2.57
CA ASN A 115 -11.62 3.61 -2.27
C ASN A 115 -10.95 2.44 -1.51
N ASP A 116 -9.61 2.31 -1.53
CA ASP A 116 -8.87 1.22 -0.88
C ASP A 116 -8.47 1.47 0.58
N TRP A 117 -8.64 2.68 1.11
CA TRP A 117 -8.24 3.00 2.49
C TRP A 117 -9.47 3.19 3.38
N PRO A 118 -9.42 2.77 4.65
CA PRO A 118 -10.48 3.12 5.58
C PRO A 118 -10.55 4.64 5.73
N ASP A 119 -11.75 5.19 5.56
CA ASP A 119 -12.07 6.60 5.75
C ASP A 119 -12.02 6.91 7.25
N LEU A 120 -10.80 7.11 7.76
CA LEU A 120 -10.56 7.41 9.16
C LEU A 120 -9.69 8.66 9.22
N SER A 121 -10.30 9.72 9.75
CA SER A 121 -9.68 10.98 10.17
C SER A 121 -8.59 10.82 11.26
N ALA A 122 -8.23 9.58 11.62
CA ALA A 122 -7.17 9.23 12.54
C ALA A 122 -5.90 8.82 11.78
N LYS A 123 -4.72 9.06 12.38
CA LYS A 123 -3.44 8.58 11.86
C LYS A 123 -3.52 7.08 11.59
N SER A 124 -3.52 6.71 10.31
CA SER A 124 -3.54 5.32 9.89
C SER A 124 -2.10 4.84 9.76
N TYR A 125 -1.82 3.64 10.27
CA TYR A 125 -0.51 3.02 10.22
C TYR A 125 -0.60 1.67 9.53
N ALA A 126 0.35 1.39 8.65
CA ALA A 126 0.67 0.04 8.22
C ALA A 126 1.73 -0.56 9.15
N ILE A 127 1.86 -1.89 9.13
CA ILE A 127 2.97 -2.58 9.80
C ILE A 127 3.87 -3.22 8.75
N MET A 128 5.13 -2.85 8.75
CA MET A 128 6.17 -3.58 8.03
C MET A 128 6.79 -4.62 8.97
N VAL A 129 7.00 -5.84 8.48
CA VAL A 129 7.59 -6.96 9.22
C VAL A 129 8.80 -7.47 8.46
N LEU A 130 9.94 -7.52 9.14
CA LEU A 130 11.23 -7.92 8.59
C LEU A 130 11.70 -9.20 9.30
N ILE A 131 12.05 -10.22 8.51
CA ILE A 131 12.40 -11.54 9.02
C ILE A 131 13.82 -11.90 8.55
N LEU A 132 14.70 -12.19 9.50
CA LEU A 132 16.05 -12.67 9.20
C LEU A 132 16.06 -14.17 8.79
N PRO A 133 17.12 -14.65 8.14
CA PRO A 133 17.25 -16.05 7.74
C PRO A 133 17.18 -17.06 8.91
N THR A 134 16.27 -18.03 8.79
CA THR A 134 15.95 -19.11 9.75
C THR A 134 17.08 -20.12 9.95
N ASP A 135 18.03 -20.19 9.02
CA ASP A 135 19.18 -21.09 9.01
C ASP A 135 20.41 -20.47 9.67
N SER A 136 20.28 -19.27 10.25
CA SER A 136 21.37 -18.53 10.88
C SER A 136 21.06 -18.18 12.32
N THR A 137 22.09 -18.07 13.16
CA THR A 137 21.99 -17.47 14.50
C THR A 137 22.03 -15.94 14.45
N ARG A 138 21.76 -15.36 13.27
CA ARG A 138 21.86 -13.93 13.00
C ARG A 138 20.83 -13.19 13.84
N LYS A 139 21.31 -12.09 14.43
CA LYS A 139 20.49 -11.15 15.18
C LYS A 139 20.54 -9.78 14.52
N TRP A 140 19.50 -8.98 14.75
CA TRP A 140 19.50 -7.57 14.40
C TRP A 140 20.57 -6.83 15.18
N ARG A 141 21.47 -6.17 14.45
CA ARG A 141 22.44 -5.23 15.02
C ARG A 141 21.78 -3.88 15.23
N ASP A 142 22.25 -3.11 16.20
CA ASP A 142 21.61 -1.83 16.55
C ASP A 142 21.58 -0.84 15.37
N HIS A 143 22.65 -0.79 14.56
CA HIS A 143 22.68 0.05 13.36
C HIS A 143 21.72 -0.43 12.25
N GLU A 144 21.39 -1.71 12.21
CA GLU A 144 20.37 -2.23 11.28
C GLU A 144 18.98 -1.80 11.74
N LEU A 145 18.72 -1.75 13.06
CA LEU A 145 17.49 -1.22 13.64
C LEU A 145 17.32 0.29 13.37
N GLU A 146 18.40 1.06 13.53
CA GLU A 146 18.39 2.50 13.21
C GLU A 146 18.14 2.76 11.72
N LEU A 147 18.73 1.93 10.84
CA LEU A 147 18.51 2.03 9.40
C LEU A 147 17.04 1.75 9.04
N VAL A 148 16.43 0.72 9.62
CA VAL A 148 15.05 0.35 9.27
C VAL A 148 14.02 1.37 9.79
N ASP A 149 14.32 2.10 10.87
CA ASP A 149 13.49 3.22 11.33
C ASP A 149 13.42 4.32 10.27
N VAL A 150 14.56 4.73 9.70
CA VAL A 150 14.61 5.75 8.63
C VAL A 150 13.95 5.24 7.35
N VAL A 151 14.14 3.96 7.04
CA VAL A 151 13.50 3.32 5.88
C VAL A 151 11.99 3.35 6.00
N ALA A 152 11.41 3.12 7.19
CA ALA A 152 9.96 3.12 7.37
C ALA A 152 9.34 4.46 6.95
N ASP A 153 10.00 5.57 7.26
CA ASP A 153 9.57 6.90 6.82
C ASP A 153 9.70 7.08 5.30
N GLN A 154 10.75 6.55 4.69
CA GLN A 154 10.90 6.59 3.22
C GLN A 154 9.86 5.72 2.50
N VAL A 155 9.51 4.57 3.08
CA VAL A 155 8.41 3.72 2.57
C VAL A 155 7.08 4.47 2.67
N ALA A 156 6.84 5.21 3.76
CA ALA A 156 5.65 6.06 3.91
C ALA A 156 5.57 7.15 2.82
N VAL A 157 6.70 7.80 2.51
CA VAL A 157 6.78 8.78 1.41
C VAL A 157 6.49 8.12 0.06
N ALA A 158 7.10 6.96 -0.22
CA ALA A 158 6.85 6.23 -1.46
C ALA A 158 5.38 5.78 -1.61
N LEU A 159 4.78 5.30 -0.52
CA LEU A 159 3.34 4.99 -0.46
C LEU A 159 2.47 6.21 -0.78
N SER A 160 2.84 7.37 -0.23
CA SER A 160 2.12 8.63 -0.46
C SER A 160 2.24 9.10 -1.91
N HIS A 161 3.45 9.07 -2.49
CA HIS A 161 3.64 9.40 -3.91
C HIS A 161 2.83 8.48 -4.83
N ALA A 162 2.80 7.18 -4.54
CA ALA A 162 1.98 6.24 -5.29
C ALA A 162 0.48 6.56 -5.19
N ALA A 163 0.00 6.94 -4.00
CA ALA A 163 -1.39 7.35 -3.78
C ALA A 163 -1.77 8.64 -4.54
N ILE A 164 -0.91 9.68 -4.48
CA ILE A 164 -1.12 10.93 -5.21
C ILE A 164 -1.15 10.69 -6.72
N LEU A 165 -0.22 9.89 -7.24
CA LEU A 165 -0.17 9.57 -8.66
C LEU A 165 -1.47 8.91 -9.12
N GLU A 166 -1.99 7.96 -8.33
CA GLU A 166 -3.25 7.28 -8.61
C GLU A 166 -4.45 8.25 -8.62
N GLU A 167 -4.52 9.16 -7.65
CA GLU A 167 -5.57 10.20 -7.59
C GLU A 167 -5.50 11.13 -8.80
N SER A 168 -4.31 11.61 -9.15
CA SER A 168 -4.09 12.48 -10.32
C SER A 168 -4.53 11.80 -11.61
N MET A 169 -4.20 10.51 -11.76
CA MET A 169 -4.61 9.69 -12.89
C MET A 169 -6.14 9.55 -12.97
N ARG A 170 -6.80 9.25 -11.85
CA ARG A 170 -8.26 9.12 -11.77
C ARG A 170 -8.97 10.44 -12.11
N ALA A 171 -8.51 11.56 -11.54
CA ALA A 171 -9.08 12.88 -11.80
C ALA A 171 -8.98 13.26 -13.28
N ARG A 172 -7.83 12.96 -13.91
CA ARG A 172 -7.62 13.20 -15.33
C ARG A 172 -8.57 12.36 -16.20
N ASP A 173 -8.81 11.10 -15.85
CA ASP A 173 -9.70 10.23 -16.60
C ASP A 173 -11.17 10.69 -16.49
N GLN A 174 -11.61 11.12 -15.29
CA GLN A 174 -12.92 11.74 -15.09
C GLN A 174 -13.09 13.02 -15.92
N LEU A 175 -12.07 13.88 -15.96
CA LEU A 175 -12.09 15.09 -16.78
C LEU A 175 -12.18 14.76 -18.27
N MET A 176 -11.53 13.67 -18.71
CA MET A 176 -11.60 13.23 -20.10
C MET A 176 -13.01 12.75 -20.47
N GLU A 177 -13.65 11.96 -19.59
CA GLU A 177 -15.05 11.54 -19.77
C GLU A 177 -16.01 12.74 -19.81
N GLN A 178 -15.84 13.70 -18.90
CA GLN A 178 -16.66 14.92 -18.88
C GLN A 178 -16.48 15.75 -20.16
N ASN A 179 -15.24 15.87 -20.67
CA ASN A 179 -14.97 16.61 -21.90
C ASN A 179 -15.65 15.95 -23.11
N ILE A 180 -15.58 14.61 -23.21
CA ILE A 180 -16.29 13.85 -24.26
C ILE A 180 -17.81 14.07 -24.18
N ALA A 181 -18.38 14.03 -22.97
CA ALA A 181 -19.81 14.25 -22.77
C ALA A 181 -20.24 15.68 -23.14
N LEU A 182 -19.43 16.68 -22.78
CA LEU A 182 -19.66 18.08 -23.13
C LEU A 182 -19.60 18.32 -24.63
N ASP A 183 -18.62 17.73 -25.32
CA ASP A 183 -18.49 17.84 -26.78
C ASP A 183 -19.69 17.22 -27.51
N LEU A 184 -20.22 16.09 -27.00
CA LEU A 184 -21.43 15.49 -27.55
C LEU A 184 -22.65 16.40 -27.36
N ALA A 185 -22.88 16.88 -26.13
CA ALA A 185 -23.99 17.79 -25.83
C ALA A 185 -23.92 19.08 -26.64
N ARG A 186 -22.71 19.60 -26.88
CA ARG A 186 -22.49 20.78 -27.73
C ARG A 186 -22.91 20.51 -29.18
N ARG A 187 -22.49 19.40 -29.77
CA ARG A 187 -22.85 19.03 -31.16
C ARG A 187 -24.36 18.84 -31.32
N GLU A 188 -25.01 18.21 -30.35
CA GLU A 188 -26.47 18.05 -30.34
C GLU A 188 -27.19 19.41 -30.32
N ALA A 189 -26.73 20.34 -29.48
CA ALA A 189 -27.27 21.69 -29.44
C ALA A 189 -27.06 22.45 -30.76
N GLU A 190 -25.87 22.34 -31.36
CA GLU A 190 -25.56 22.97 -32.65
C GLU A 190 -26.45 22.43 -33.78
N MET A 191 -26.68 21.11 -33.85
CA MET A 191 -27.60 20.50 -34.82
C MET A 191 -29.06 20.96 -34.61
N ALA A 192 -29.52 21.02 -33.36
CA ALA A 192 -30.87 21.49 -33.04
C ALA A 192 -31.09 22.96 -33.45
N ILE A 193 -30.08 23.82 -33.27
CA ILE A 193 -30.11 25.21 -33.72
C ILE A 193 -30.19 25.29 -35.25
N HIS A 194 -29.38 24.50 -35.96
CA HIS A 194 -29.40 24.47 -37.44
C HIS A 194 -30.76 24.03 -37.97
N ALA A 195 -31.31 22.92 -37.47
CA ALA A 195 -32.62 22.43 -37.86
C ALA A 195 -33.74 23.45 -37.61
N ARG A 196 -33.66 24.21 -36.50
CA ARG A 196 -34.60 25.30 -36.22
C ARG A 196 -34.50 26.43 -37.25
N ASN A 197 -33.28 26.82 -37.61
CA ASN A 197 -33.06 27.90 -38.58
C ASN A 197 -33.54 27.49 -39.98
N ASP A 198 -33.28 26.25 -40.40
CA ASP A 198 -33.76 25.71 -41.67
C ASP A 198 -35.30 25.68 -41.72
N PHE A 199 -35.96 25.32 -40.62
CA PHE A 199 -37.43 25.33 -40.52
C PHE A 199 -38.02 26.75 -40.61
N LEU A 200 -37.33 27.75 -40.04
CA LEU A 200 -37.77 29.16 -40.07
C LEU A 200 -37.47 29.87 -41.40
N ALA A 201 -36.62 29.29 -42.26
CA ALA A 201 -36.26 29.82 -43.56
C ALA A 201 -37.23 29.39 -44.70
N VAL A 202 -38.23 28.56 -44.38
CA VAL A 202 -39.33 28.10 -45.26
C VAL A 202 -40.59 28.91 -44.96
#